data_AF-A0A2S2NMG7-F1
#
_entry.id   AF-A0A2S2NMG7-F1
#
_cell.length_a   1.000
_cell.length_b   1.000
_cell.length_c   1.000
_cell.angle_alpha   90.00
_cell.angle_beta   90.00
_cell.angle_gamma   90.00
#
_symmetry.space_group_name_H-M   'P 1'
#
loop_
_entity.id
_entity.type
_entity.pdbx_description
1 polymer ?
#
loop_
_entity_poly.entity_id
_entity_poly.type
_entity_poly.pdbx_seq_one_letter_code
_entity_poly.pdbx_strand_id
1 'polypeptide(L)'
;FIELRDIKPECKQLYTTMISFELTQNSGITKLKTIRKLYNDVCNVFGHKDIGVWSDCIRFEYIYGSRKLVKEIYKASLLCLEPNLRSDMAEEFEKLKEEFMEEDPKDEGVIIIDDDE
;
A
#
# COMPACT_ATOMS: atom_id res chain seq x y z
N PHE A 1 -5.07 -21.17 1.71
CA PHE A 1 -4.08 -20.21 2.23
C PHE A 1 -4.30 -19.78 3.68
N ILE A 2 -5.54 -19.52 4.14
CA ILE A 2 -5.79 -19.03 5.52
C ILE A 2 -5.17 -19.93 6.59
N GLU A 3 -5.33 -21.24 6.49
CA GLU A 3 -4.77 -22.21 7.47
C GLU A 3 -3.24 -22.25 7.47
N LEU A 4 -2.59 -21.90 6.36
CA LEU A 4 -1.12 -21.88 6.27
C LEU A 4 -0.52 -20.68 7.01
N ARG A 5 -1.29 -19.62 7.21
CA ARG A 5 -0.85 -18.40 7.91
C ARG A 5 -0.64 -18.64 9.40
N ASP A 6 -1.37 -19.59 9.98
CA ASP A 6 -1.35 -19.86 11.42
C ASP A 6 -0.23 -20.86 11.82
N ILE A 7 0.53 -21.35 10.84
CA ILE A 7 1.68 -22.24 11.05
C ILE A 7 2.90 -21.41 11.49
N LYS A 8 3.54 -21.84 12.57
CA LYS A 8 4.76 -21.22 13.10
C LYS A 8 6.04 -21.95 12.67
N PRO A 9 7.17 -21.25 12.49
CA PRO A 9 7.33 -19.80 12.61
C PRO A 9 6.68 -19.03 11.44
N GLU A 10 6.31 -17.78 11.67
CA GLU A 10 5.71 -16.92 10.67
C GLU A 10 6.66 -16.77 9.46
N CYS A 11 6.14 -17.00 8.25
CA CYS A 11 6.93 -17.00 7.03
C CYS A 11 6.58 -15.81 6.13
N LYS A 12 7.45 -14.80 6.06
CA LYS A 12 7.25 -13.63 5.19
C LYS A 12 7.01 -14.03 3.72
N GLN A 13 7.76 -15.00 3.22
CA GLN A 13 7.64 -15.48 1.84
C GLN A 13 6.24 -16.03 1.54
N LEU A 14 5.60 -16.69 2.51
CA LEU A 14 4.22 -17.17 2.36
C LEU A 14 3.24 -16.00 2.12
N TYR A 15 3.34 -14.93 2.92
CA TYR A 15 2.50 -13.74 2.74
C TYR A 15 2.73 -13.10 1.37
N THR A 16 4.00 -12.92 0.97
CA THR A 16 4.34 -12.34 -0.35
C THR A 16 3.78 -13.20 -1.48
N THR A 17 3.93 -14.54 -1.42
CA THR A 17 3.37 -15.46 -2.43
C THR A 17 1.84 -15.38 -2.49
N MET A 18 1.18 -15.30 -1.34
CA MET A 18 -0.28 -15.13 -1.29
C MET A 18 -0.74 -13.82 -1.93
N ILE A 19 -0.06 -12.71 -1.62
CA ILE A 19 -0.35 -11.40 -2.21
C ILE A 19 -0.17 -11.46 -3.73
N SER A 20 0.96 -11.97 -4.22
CA SER A 20 1.22 -12.11 -5.66
C SER A 20 0.16 -12.97 -6.34
N PHE A 21 -0.21 -14.11 -5.74
CA PHE A 21 -1.24 -14.97 -6.27
C PHE A 21 -2.58 -14.25 -6.40
N GLU A 22 -3.03 -13.58 -5.35
CA GLU A 22 -4.31 -12.86 -5.36
C GLU A 22 -4.33 -11.71 -6.39
N LEU A 23 -3.19 -11.02 -6.58
CA LEU A 23 -3.04 -9.98 -7.61
C LEU A 23 -3.17 -10.54 -9.05
N THR A 24 -2.70 -11.75 -9.31
CA THR A 24 -2.75 -12.36 -10.66
C THR A 24 -4.14 -12.82 -11.11
N GLN A 25 -5.11 -12.98 -10.21
CA GLN A 25 -6.37 -13.67 -10.51
C GLN A 25 -7.55 -12.76 -10.95
N ASN A 26 -7.34 -11.61 -11.60
CA ASN A 26 -8.36 -10.58 -11.91
C ASN A 26 -9.03 -9.98 -10.65
N SER A 27 -8.89 -8.67 -10.50
CA SER A 27 -9.07 -7.88 -9.28
C SER A 27 -10.51 -7.41 -9.04
N GLY A 28 -11.38 -8.32 -8.60
CA GLY A 28 -12.65 -7.91 -7.98
C GLY A 28 -12.45 -7.22 -6.63
N ILE A 29 -13.38 -6.34 -6.22
CA ILE A 29 -13.34 -5.57 -4.96
C ILE A 29 -13.10 -6.47 -3.73
N THR A 30 -13.68 -7.67 -3.71
CA THR A 30 -13.51 -8.64 -2.61
C THR A 30 -12.05 -9.08 -2.44
N LYS A 31 -11.29 -9.20 -3.54
CA LYS A 31 -9.87 -9.59 -3.49
C LYS A 31 -8.98 -8.48 -2.96
N LEU A 32 -9.28 -7.21 -3.29
CA LEU A 32 -8.53 -6.07 -2.73
C LEU A 32 -8.66 -6.01 -1.20
N LYS A 33 -9.82 -6.38 -0.64
CA LYS A 33 -9.97 -6.49 0.83
C LYS A 33 -9.10 -7.60 1.42
N THR A 34 -9.04 -8.76 0.75
CA THR A 34 -8.16 -9.87 1.16
C THR A 34 -6.69 -9.44 1.11
N ILE A 35 -6.26 -8.81 0.02
CA ILE A 35 -4.87 -8.37 -0.16
C ILE A 35 -4.50 -7.32 0.91
N ARG A 36 -5.38 -6.34 1.19
CA ARG A 36 -5.18 -5.39 2.31
C ARG A 36 -4.99 -6.09 3.65
N LYS A 37 -5.77 -7.13 3.92
CA LYS A 37 -5.62 -7.91 5.15
C LYS A 37 -4.25 -8.58 5.21
N LEU A 38 -3.78 -9.15 4.10
CA LEU A 38 -2.45 -9.76 4.03
C LEU A 38 -1.33 -8.75 4.23
N TYR A 39 -1.45 -7.56 3.65
CA TYR A 39 -0.51 -6.47 3.89
C TYR A 39 -0.51 -6.01 5.35
N ASN A 40 -1.69 -5.84 5.96
CA ASN A 40 -1.76 -5.51 7.39
C ASN A 40 -1.10 -6.59 8.26
N ASP A 41 -1.36 -7.87 7.98
CA ASP A 41 -0.76 -8.98 8.72
C ASP A 41 0.78 -8.97 8.58
N VAL A 42 1.32 -8.83 7.37
CA VAL A 42 2.78 -8.83 7.15
C VAL A 42 3.46 -7.59 7.75
N CYS A 43 2.82 -6.42 7.66
CA CYS A 43 3.32 -5.19 8.31
C CYS A 43 3.31 -5.30 9.83
N ASN A 44 2.27 -5.89 10.44
CA ASN A 44 2.21 -6.08 11.88
C ASN A 44 3.26 -7.06 12.40
N VAL A 45 3.54 -8.13 11.65
CA VAL A 45 4.50 -9.17 12.06
C VAL A 45 5.95 -8.73 11.80
N PHE A 46 6.24 -8.17 10.63
CA PHE A 46 7.61 -7.93 10.16
C PHE A 46 7.99 -6.45 10.05
N GLY A 47 7.03 -5.54 10.08
CA GLY A 47 7.24 -4.12 9.74
C GLY A 47 8.04 -3.31 10.75
N HIS A 48 8.35 -3.83 11.95
CA HIS A 48 9.19 -3.12 12.92
C HIS A 48 10.65 -2.93 12.44
N LYS A 49 11.14 -3.82 11.56
CA LYS A 49 12.51 -3.82 11.01
C LYS A 49 12.59 -3.85 9.49
N ASP A 50 11.45 -3.92 8.81
CA ASP A 50 11.40 -4.16 7.38
C ASP A 50 10.67 -3.00 6.70
N ILE A 51 11.44 -2.10 6.08
CA ILE A 51 10.90 -0.98 5.30
C ILE A 51 10.19 -1.50 4.05
N GLY A 52 10.70 -2.60 3.46
CA GLY A 52 10.18 -3.16 2.21
C GLY A 52 8.72 -3.56 2.32
N VAL A 53 8.29 -4.18 3.44
CA VAL A 53 6.88 -4.55 3.62
C VAL A 53 5.95 -3.33 3.67
N TRP A 54 6.42 -2.20 4.22
CA TRP A 54 5.66 -0.95 4.22
C TRP A 54 5.63 -0.33 2.83
N SER A 55 6.77 -0.28 2.14
CA SER A 55 6.86 0.24 0.77
C SER A 55 5.96 -0.54 -0.20
N ASP A 56 5.92 -1.87 -0.10
CA ASP A 56 5.04 -2.71 -0.92
C ASP A 56 3.56 -2.46 -0.61
N CYS A 57 3.21 -2.27 0.67
CA CYS A 57 1.84 -1.94 1.09
C CYS A 57 1.41 -0.56 0.57
N ILE A 58 2.30 0.44 0.62
CA ILE A 58 2.08 1.78 0.07
C ILE A 58 1.91 1.72 -1.44
N ARG A 59 2.81 1.02 -2.15
CA ARG A 59 2.73 0.81 -3.60
C ARG A 59 1.40 0.16 -3.99
N PHE A 60 0.95 -0.85 -3.24
CA PHE A 60 -0.35 -1.48 -3.46
C PHE A 60 -1.51 -0.47 -3.39
N GLU A 61 -1.55 0.42 -2.39
CA GLU A 61 -2.61 1.43 -2.29
C GLU A 61 -2.48 2.55 -3.32
N TYR A 62 -1.28 2.82 -3.84
CA TYR A 62 -1.15 3.71 -5.01
C TYR A 62 -1.80 3.09 -6.25
N ILE A 63 -1.58 1.79 -6.51
CA ILE A 63 -2.06 1.13 -7.74
C ILE A 63 -3.56 0.81 -7.67
N TYR A 64 -4.05 0.30 -6.54
CA TYR A 64 -5.41 -0.26 -6.44
C TYR A 64 -6.29 0.45 -5.41
N GLY A 65 -5.74 1.45 -4.73
CA GLY A 65 -6.28 2.01 -3.50
C GLY A 65 -6.61 3.48 -3.61
N SER A 66 -6.26 4.20 -2.54
CA SER A 66 -6.43 5.65 -2.49
C SER A 66 -5.22 6.33 -1.88
N ARG A 67 -4.96 7.56 -2.34
CA ARG A 67 -3.91 8.44 -1.79
C ARG A 67 -4.12 8.74 -0.30
N LYS A 68 -5.36 8.64 0.21
CA LYS A 68 -5.65 8.75 1.65
C LYS A 68 -5.03 7.58 2.43
N LEU A 69 -5.28 6.34 1.99
CA LEU A 69 -4.73 5.14 2.64
C LEU A 69 -3.20 5.12 2.58
N VAL A 70 -2.61 5.56 1.46
CA VAL A 70 -1.16 5.74 1.34
C VAL A 70 -0.59 6.60 2.48
N LYS A 71 -1.19 7.77 2.74
CA LYS A 71 -0.75 8.68 3.80
C LYS A 71 -0.93 8.06 5.19
N GLU A 72 -2.00 7.29 5.39
CA GLU A 72 -2.26 6.60 6.65
C GLU A 72 -1.25 5.49 6.92
N ILE A 73 -0.92 4.68 5.90
CA ILE A 73 0.07 3.60 6.00
C ILE A 73 1.47 4.17 6.24
N TYR A 74 1.86 5.24 5.56
CA TYR A 74 3.14 5.90 5.81
C TYR A 74 3.25 6.41 7.26
N LYS A 75 2.18 7.00 7.81
CA LYS A 75 2.18 7.41 9.22
C LYS A 75 2.31 6.21 10.16
N ALA A 76 1.62 5.11 9.85
CA ALA A 76 1.69 3.88 10.63
C ALA A 76 3.12 3.28 10.60
N SER A 77 3.78 3.29 9.44
CA SER A 77 5.14 2.77 9.33
C SER A 77 6.12 3.54 10.23
N LEU A 78 6.03 4.87 10.28
CA LEU A 78 6.87 5.70 11.16
C LEU A 78 6.63 5.44 12.66
N LEU A 79 5.42 5.03 13.04
CA LEU A 79 5.09 4.68 14.42
C LEU A 79 5.61 3.28 14.80
N CYS A 80 5.57 2.33 13.87
CA CYS A 80 5.93 0.93 14.11
C CYS A 80 7.42 0.64 13.91
N LEU A 81 8.09 1.35 13.01
CA LEU A 81 9.51 1.15 12.72
C LEU A 81 10.40 1.55 13.90
N GLU A 82 11.47 0.79 14.06
CA GLU A 82 12.59 1.18 14.94
C GLU A 82 13.09 2.59 14.57
N PRO A 83 13.43 3.44 15.56
CA PRO A 83 13.74 4.85 15.30
C PRO A 83 14.83 5.09 14.25
N ASN A 84 15.82 4.21 14.17
CA ASN A 84 16.94 4.31 13.22
C ASN A 84 16.54 4.00 11.76
N LEU A 85 15.36 3.45 11.51
CA LEU A 85 14.86 3.13 10.16
C LEU A 85 13.88 4.18 9.61
N ARG A 86 13.53 5.19 10.41
CA ARG A 86 12.50 6.16 10.05
C ARG A 86 12.96 7.17 8.99
N SER A 87 14.24 7.55 9.00
CA SER A 87 14.84 8.37 7.93
C SER A 87 14.74 7.66 6.60
N ASP A 88 15.14 6.39 6.59
CA ASP A 88 15.20 5.56 5.39
C ASP A 88 13.79 5.33 4.84
N MET A 89 12.81 5.09 5.71
CA MET A 89 11.40 5.02 5.32
C MET A 89 10.89 6.34 4.71
N ALA A 90 11.34 7.50 5.21
CA ALA A 90 10.94 8.78 4.63
C ALA A 90 11.53 8.96 3.22
N GLU A 91 12.81 8.59 3.01
CA GLU A 91 13.43 8.60 1.69
C GLU A 91 12.73 7.65 0.72
N GLU A 92 12.42 6.42 1.14
CA GLU A 92 11.66 5.47 0.33
C GLU A 92 10.26 5.98 -0.01
N PHE A 93 9.61 6.70 0.91
CA PHE A 93 8.30 7.29 0.64
C PHE A 93 8.34 8.40 -0.40
N GLU A 94 9.38 9.25 -0.42
CA GLU A 94 9.55 10.25 -1.49
C GLU A 94 9.79 9.60 -2.85
N LYS A 95 10.61 8.53 -2.93
CA LYS A 95 10.79 7.76 -4.17
C LYS A 95 9.47 7.19 -4.68
N LEU A 96 8.63 6.67 -3.79
CA LEU A 96 7.29 6.18 -4.16
C LEU A 96 6.39 7.33 -4.64
N LYS A 97 6.46 8.52 -4.05
CA LYS A 97 5.70 9.67 -4.59
C LYS A 97 6.12 10.02 -6.00
N GLU A 98 7.42 10.01 -6.29
CA GLU A 98 7.96 10.26 -7.62
C GLU A 98 7.50 9.19 -8.62
N GLU A 99 7.55 7.91 -8.24
CA GLU A 99 7.07 6.78 -9.06
C GLU A 99 5.59 6.95 -9.47
N PHE A 100 4.77 7.50 -8.57
CA PHE A 100 3.32 7.67 -8.77
C PHE A 100 2.92 9.14 -8.97
N MET A 101 3.84 10.03 -9.39
CA MET A 101 3.55 11.45 -9.61
C MET A 101 2.94 11.75 -10.99
N GLU A 102 2.93 10.78 -11.91
CA GLU A 102 2.26 10.96 -13.20
C GLU A 102 0.76 10.68 -13.12
N GLU A 103 -0.01 11.68 -13.59
CA GLU A 103 -1.47 11.80 -13.66
C GLU A 103 -2.20 12.20 -12.37
N ASP A 104 -1.88 13.39 -11.83
CA ASP A 104 -2.99 14.29 -11.48
C ASP A 104 -3.55 14.83 -12.81
N PRO A 105 -4.79 14.53 -13.20
CA PRO A 105 -5.46 15.35 -14.19
C PRO A 105 -5.42 16.77 -13.63
N LYS A 106 -4.75 17.68 -14.32
CA LYS A 106 -4.95 19.10 -14.10
C LYS A 106 -6.44 19.35 -14.30
N ASP A 107 -7.18 19.42 -13.20
CA ASP A 107 -8.46 20.10 -13.07
C ASP A 107 -9.34 19.97 -14.34
N GLU A 108 -9.88 18.77 -14.58
CA GLU A 108 -10.88 18.58 -15.64
C GLU A 108 -12.17 19.32 -15.23
N GLY A 109 -12.29 20.56 -15.70
CA GLY A 109 -13.54 21.09 -16.23
C GLY A 109 -14.47 21.81 -15.25
N VAL A 110 -14.24 23.11 -15.04
CA VAL A 110 -15.36 24.05 -14.90
C VAL A 110 -15.78 24.47 -16.31
N ILE A 111 -16.78 23.79 -16.87
CA ILE A 111 -17.52 24.33 -18.02
C ILE A 111 -18.41 25.43 -17.45
N ILE A 112 -18.01 26.69 -17.66
CA ILE A 112 -18.90 27.83 -17.47
C ILE A 112 -19.89 27.77 -18.64
N ILE A 113 -21.15 27.47 -18.34
CA ILE A 113 -22.25 27.67 -19.29
C ILE A 113 -22.74 29.08 -19.00
N ASP A 114 -22.39 30.03 -19.87
CA ASP A 114 -23.05 31.32 -19.89
C ASP A 114 -24.46 31.08 -20.45
N ASP A 115 -25.48 31.20 -19.59
CA ASP A 115 -26.87 31.31 -20.03
C ASP A 115 -27.02 32.69 -20.68
N ASP A 116 -27.05 32.74 -22.01
CA ASP A 116 -27.46 33.91 -22.78
C ASP A 116 -28.95 34.20 -22.49
N GLU A 117 -29.24 35.34 -21.86
CA GLU A 117 -30.59 35.92 -21.75
C GLU A 117 -30.96 36.72 -23.02
#